data_AF-A0A495JD10-F1
#
_entry.id   AF-A0A495JD10-F1
#
_cell.length_a   1.000
_cell.length_b   1.000
_cell.length_c   1.000
_cell.angle_alpha   90.00
_cell.angle_beta   90.00
_cell.angle_gamma   90.00
#
_symmetry.space_group_name_H-M   'P 1'
#
loop_
_entity.id
_entity.type
_entity.pdbx_description
1 polymer ?
#
loop_
_entity_poly.entity_id
_entity_poly.type
_entity_poly.pdbx_seq_one_letter_code
_entity_poly.pdbx_strand_id
1 'polypeptide(L)'
;MAEDPDIALTVALAEYEHLREARRANNDQATARFNFFLVVASAATAVAGALITGGAGTATTSAVAGIGALVLLLGLTIFVRQVEFTNRARLYAVAIDSIRTYLVRRAPELGPYVVMPTLDDDGVYQGRPPGGPWLRDAVGLSGTIGLVNSALLALATGLGVRHVGAAWWLAVTCGALVLGGGASTHVWYVRRRSRASHARIRATVERRHQPADDPPVTAPPSAPRGGATSETPRVRWTP
;
A
#
# COMPACT_ATOMS: atom_id res chain seq x y z
N MET A 1 28.96 -31.27 22.28
CA MET A 1 27.62 -30.68 22.52
C MET A 1 27.09 -30.29 21.16
N ALA A 2 26.04 -30.97 20.68
CA ALA A 2 25.38 -30.54 19.45
C ALA A 2 24.80 -29.16 19.73
N GLU A 3 25.21 -28.17 18.94
CA GLU A 3 24.68 -26.82 18.98
C GLU A 3 23.18 -26.92 18.72
N ASP A 4 22.36 -26.57 19.71
CA ASP A 4 20.91 -26.59 19.56
C ASP A 4 20.58 -25.66 18.38
N PRO A 5 19.84 -26.13 17.35
CA PRO A 5 19.59 -25.33 16.17
C PRO A 5 18.94 -24.02 16.60
N ASP A 6 19.49 -22.92 16.11
CA ASP A 6 19.01 -21.58 16.41
C ASP A 6 17.67 -21.35 15.68
N ILE A 7 16.61 -21.87 16.27
CA ILE A 7 15.24 -21.84 15.73
C ILE A 7 14.82 -20.38 15.54
N ALA A 8 15.17 -19.49 16.47
CA ALA A 8 14.80 -18.08 16.40
C ALA A 8 15.43 -17.37 15.19
N LEU A 9 16.72 -17.61 14.91
CA LEU A 9 17.37 -17.09 13.70
C LEU A 9 16.77 -17.70 12.43
N THR A 10 16.53 -19.01 12.42
CA THR A 10 15.95 -19.71 11.27
C THR A 10 14.57 -19.15 10.91
N VAL A 11 13.71 -18.97 11.91
CA VAL A 11 12.38 -18.37 11.74
C VAL A 11 12.48 -16.92 11.27
N ALA A 12 13.38 -16.12 11.86
CA ALA A 12 13.56 -14.72 11.47
C ALA A 12 14.01 -14.57 9.99
N LEU A 13 14.94 -15.42 9.54
CA LEU A 13 15.41 -15.41 8.15
C LEU A 13 14.31 -15.88 7.18
N ALA A 14 13.57 -16.93 7.54
CA ALA A 14 12.45 -17.41 6.73
C ALA A 14 11.36 -16.34 6.58
N GLU A 15 10.99 -15.67 7.68
CA GLU A 15 10.03 -14.57 7.66
C GLU A 15 10.55 -13.37 6.86
N TYR A 16 11.84 -13.04 6.96
CA TYR A 16 12.45 -11.96 6.20
C TYR A 16 12.35 -12.17 4.68
N GLU A 17 12.69 -13.37 4.20
CA GLU A 17 12.57 -13.70 2.78
C GLU A 17 11.10 -13.71 2.33
N HIS A 18 10.20 -14.26 3.14
CA HIS A 18 8.76 -14.21 2.85
C HIS A 18 8.24 -12.77 2.71
N LEU A 19 8.61 -11.87 3.63
CA LEU A 19 8.23 -10.46 3.57
C LEU A 19 8.82 -9.74 2.35
N ARG A 20 10.04 -10.07 1.96
CA ARG A 20 10.70 -9.51 0.79
C ARG A 20 9.98 -9.93 -0.50
N GLU A 21 9.63 -11.20 -0.62
CA GLU A 21 8.83 -11.72 -1.73
C GLU A 21 7.44 -11.09 -1.79
N ALA A 22 6.74 -11.03 -0.65
CA ALA A 22 5.42 -10.41 -0.56
C ALA A 22 5.46 -8.92 -0.95
N ARG A 23 6.50 -8.18 -0.53
CA ARG A 23 6.71 -6.78 -0.93
C ARG A 23 6.97 -6.64 -2.42
N ARG A 24 7.77 -7.53 -3.01
CA ARG A 24 8.05 -7.53 -4.45
C ARG A 24 6.77 -7.80 -5.25
N ALA A 25 6.03 -8.85 -4.91
CA ALA A 25 4.76 -9.18 -5.55
C ALA A 25 3.74 -8.03 -5.45
N ASN A 26 3.69 -7.34 -4.30
CA ASN A 26 2.84 -6.16 -4.12
C ASN A 26 3.22 -5.01 -5.05
N ASN A 27 4.52 -4.75 -5.24
CA ASN A 27 5.00 -3.72 -6.16
C ASN A 27 4.74 -4.06 -7.63
N ASP A 28 4.94 -5.33 -8.03
CA ASP A 28 4.68 -5.79 -9.40
C ASP A 28 3.19 -5.66 -9.73
N GLN A 29 2.33 -6.05 -8.80
CA GLN A 29 0.88 -5.89 -8.90
C GLN A 29 0.42 -4.43 -8.98
N ALA A 30 1.08 -3.53 -8.26
CA ALA A 30 0.79 -2.10 -8.27
C ALA A 30 1.20 -1.48 -9.62
N THR A 31 2.35 -1.87 -10.15
CA THR A 31 2.89 -1.40 -11.43
C THR A 31 2.07 -1.91 -12.61
N ALA A 32 1.69 -3.19 -12.62
CA ALA A 32 0.87 -3.78 -13.67
C ALA A 32 -0.48 -3.09 -13.82
N ARG A 33 -1.16 -2.79 -12.70
CA ARG A 33 -2.45 -2.08 -12.71
C ARG A 33 -2.33 -0.63 -13.17
N PHE A 34 -1.26 0.05 -12.75
CA PHE A 34 -0.97 1.40 -13.23
C PHE A 34 -0.76 1.44 -14.74
N ASN A 35 0.07 0.54 -15.28
CA ASN A 35 0.32 0.45 -16.71
C ASN A 35 -0.96 0.10 -17.49
N PHE A 36 -1.75 -0.85 -16.99
CA PHE A 36 -3.06 -1.18 -17.57
C PHE A 36 -3.98 0.04 -17.64
N PHE A 37 -4.08 0.81 -16.54
CA PHE A 37 -4.87 2.04 -16.52
C PHE A 37 -4.40 3.04 -17.57
N LEU A 38 -3.09 3.29 -17.68
CA LEU A 38 -2.55 4.22 -18.67
C LEU A 38 -2.86 3.79 -20.10
N VAL A 39 -2.74 2.50 -20.40
CA VAL A 39 -3.07 1.95 -21.72
C VAL A 39 -4.56 2.17 -22.02
N VAL A 40 -5.45 1.80 -21.10
CA VAL A 40 -6.91 1.96 -21.29
C VAL A 40 -7.30 3.43 -21.42
N ALA A 41 -6.78 4.30 -20.55
CA ALA A 41 -7.05 5.73 -20.59
C ALA A 41 -6.55 6.37 -21.89
N SER A 42 -5.37 5.98 -22.36
CA SER A 42 -4.80 6.49 -23.61
C SER A 42 -5.60 6.01 -24.82
N ALA A 43 -5.95 4.72 -24.88
CA ALA A 43 -6.78 4.16 -25.95
C ALA A 43 -8.16 4.81 -26.00
N ALA A 44 -8.81 4.97 -24.85
CA ALA A 44 -10.09 5.65 -24.75
C ALA A 44 -10.02 7.12 -25.19
N THR A 45 -8.95 7.83 -24.81
CA THR A 45 -8.72 9.22 -25.24
C THR A 45 -8.51 9.31 -26.76
N ALA A 46 -7.75 8.37 -27.34
CA ALA A 46 -7.53 8.31 -28.78
C ALA A 46 -8.83 8.02 -29.54
N VAL A 47 -9.63 7.04 -29.08
CA VAL A 47 -10.94 6.72 -29.65
C VAL A 47 -11.89 7.91 -29.55
N ALA A 48 -11.93 8.58 -28.39
CA ALA A 48 -12.73 9.78 -28.20
C ALA A 48 -12.32 10.91 -29.15
N GLY A 49 -11.02 11.15 -29.31
CA GLY A 49 -10.49 12.13 -30.25
C GLY A 49 -10.88 11.82 -31.70
N ALA A 50 -10.71 10.56 -32.12
CA ALA A 50 -11.07 10.11 -33.47
C ALA A 50 -12.58 10.29 -33.75
N LEU A 51 -13.43 9.91 -32.80
CA LEU A 51 -14.88 10.08 -32.88
C LEU A 51 -15.27 11.56 -33.02
N ILE A 52 -14.65 12.45 -32.24
CA ILE A 52 -14.90 13.90 -32.32
C ILE A 52 -14.50 14.44 -33.70
N THR A 53 -13.35 14.02 -34.25
CA THR A 53 -12.89 14.47 -35.58
C THR A 53 -13.73 13.90 -36.73
N GLY A 54 -14.35 12.73 -36.55
CA GLY A 54 -15.19 12.08 -37.57
C GLY A 54 -16.60 12.67 -37.72
N GLY A 55 -17.00 13.58 -36.84
CA GLY A 55 -18.29 14.27 -36.90
C GLY A 55 -19.01 14.34 -35.55
N ALA A 56 -19.37 15.54 -35.13
CA ALA A 56 -20.01 15.82 -33.84
C ALA A 56 -21.54 15.63 -33.91
N GLY A 57 -21.99 14.37 -33.94
CA GLY A 57 -23.40 14.01 -33.74
C GLY A 57 -23.73 13.81 -32.25
N THR A 58 -25.03 13.79 -31.92
CA THR A 58 -25.53 13.46 -30.58
C THR A 58 -25.10 12.05 -30.15
N ALA A 59 -25.14 11.08 -31.07
CA ALA A 59 -24.69 9.70 -30.84
C ALA A 59 -23.18 9.61 -30.57
N THR A 60 -22.36 10.38 -31.30
CA THR A 60 -20.92 10.48 -31.05
C THR A 60 -20.64 11.04 -29.67
N THR A 61 -21.37 12.09 -29.27
CA THR A 61 -21.20 12.76 -27.98
C THR A 61 -21.56 11.83 -26.83
N SER A 62 -22.66 11.08 -26.93
CA SER A 62 -23.06 10.12 -25.90
C SER A 62 -22.10 8.94 -25.80
N ALA A 63 -21.57 8.45 -26.92
CA ALA A 63 -20.56 7.39 -26.93
C ALA A 63 -19.26 7.84 -26.24
N VAL A 64 -18.76 9.05 -26.57
CA VAL A 64 -17.57 9.63 -25.92
C VAL A 64 -17.79 9.83 -24.42
N ALA A 65 -18.97 10.34 -24.03
CA ALA A 65 -19.33 10.50 -22.62
C ALA A 65 -19.37 9.16 -21.88
N GLY A 66 -19.96 8.11 -22.50
CA GLY A 66 -20.01 6.76 -21.95
C GLY A 66 -18.63 6.14 -21.76
N ILE A 67 -17.75 6.23 -22.77
CA ILE A 67 -16.36 5.77 -22.69
C ILE A 67 -15.62 6.54 -21.58
N GLY A 68 -15.75 7.86 -21.54
CA GLY A 68 -15.13 8.70 -20.51
C GLY A 68 -15.58 8.32 -19.09
N ALA A 69 -16.89 8.08 -18.89
CA ALA A 69 -17.44 7.65 -17.62
C ALA A 69 -16.88 6.28 -17.18
N LEU A 70 -16.78 5.31 -18.09
CA LEU A 70 -16.19 3.99 -17.80
C LEU A 70 -14.72 4.10 -17.39
N VAL A 71 -13.94 4.91 -18.09
CA VAL A 71 -12.52 5.14 -17.77
C VAL A 71 -12.37 5.83 -16.42
N LEU A 72 -13.22 6.81 -16.09
CA LEU A 72 -13.20 7.48 -14.79
C LEU A 72 -13.53 6.53 -13.65
N LEU A 73 -14.53 5.66 -13.81
CA LEU A 73 -14.88 4.64 -12.81
C LEU A 73 -13.74 3.62 -12.61
N LEU A 74 -13.13 3.17 -13.71
CA LEU A 74 -11.97 2.30 -13.67
C LEU A 74 -10.80 2.99 -12.94
N GLY A 75 -10.50 4.23 -13.33
CA GLY A 75 -9.44 5.03 -12.73
C GLY A 75 -9.64 5.27 -11.24
N LEU A 76 -10.88 5.52 -10.78
CA LEU A 76 -11.21 5.66 -9.37
C LEU A 76 -10.97 4.34 -8.61
N THR A 77 -11.40 3.21 -9.18
CA THR A 77 -11.22 1.89 -8.58
C THR A 77 -9.74 1.54 -8.43
N ILE A 78 -8.95 1.78 -9.48
CA ILE A 78 -7.51 1.55 -9.47
C ILE A 78 -6.81 2.50 -8.48
N PHE A 79 -7.23 3.77 -8.40
CA PHE A 79 -6.72 4.72 -7.43
C PHE A 79 -6.89 4.23 -5.99
N VAL A 80 -8.11 3.85 -5.59
CA VAL A 80 -8.39 3.35 -4.24
C VAL A 80 -7.51 2.13 -3.94
N ARG A 81 -7.44 1.20 -4.89
CA ARG A 81 -6.63 -0.01 -4.75
C ARG A 81 -5.13 0.29 -4.63
N GLN A 82 -4.64 1.30 -5.36
CA GLN A 82 -3.25 1.73 -5.30
C GLN A 82 -2.89 2.33 -3.93
N VAL A 83 -3.82 3.07 -3.32
CA VAL A 83 -3.63 3.58 -1.96
C VAL A 83 -3.52 2.42 -0.96
N GLU A 84 -4.31 1.36 -1.13
CA GLU A 84 -4.19 0.14 -0.29
C GLU A 84 -2.82 -0.53 -0.45
N PHE A 85 -2.34 -0.70 -1.69
CA PHE A 85 -1.02 -1.30 -1.93
C PHE A 85 0.12 -0.48 -1.33
N THR A 86 0.01 0.85 -1.38
CA THR A 86 0.97 1.75 -0.76
C THR A 86 0.98 1.54 0.76
N ASN A 87 -0.18 1.35 1.38
CA ASN A 87 -0.26 1.08 2.83
C ASN A 87 0.29 -0.30 3.20
N ARG A 88 0.06 -1.34 2.39
CA ARG A 88 0.66 -2.66 2.60
C ARG A 88 2.18 -2.64 2.44
N ALA A 89 2.69 -1.93 1.43
CA ALA A 89 4.12 -1.77 1.22
C ALA A 89 4.81 -1.13 2.44
N ARG A 90 4.13 -0.22 3.15
CA ARG A 90 4.64 0.35 4.41
C ARG A 90 4.71 -0.67 5.53
N LEU A 91 3.67 -1.49 5.68
CA LEU A 91 3.64 -2.56 6.68
C LEU A 91 4.79 -3.54 6.46
N TYR A 92 5.01 -3.97 5.22
CA TYR A 92 6.14 -4.83 4.88
C TYR A 92 7.49 -4.15 5.17
N ALA A 93 7.65 -2.86 4.87
CA ALA A 93 8.87 -2.15 5.18
C ALA A 93 9.17 -2.14 6.69
N VAL A 94 8.18 -1.82 7.53
CA VAL A 94 8.37 -1.84 8.99
C VAL A 94 8.65 -3.25 9.53
N ALA A 95 7.98 -4.27 9.00
CA ALA A 95 8.24 -5.66 9.40
C ALA A 95 9.67 -6.08 9.05
N ILE A 96 10.14 -5.76 7.83
CA ILE A 96 11.52 -6.00 7.39
C ILE A 96 12.51 -5.26 8.28
N ASP A 97 12.25 -3.99 8.60
CA ASP A 97 13.13 -3.19 9.46
C ASP A 97 13.16 -3.75 10.90
N SER A 98 12.05 -4.31 11.39
CA SER A 98 12.00 -4.98 12.70
C SER A 98 12.86 -6.23 12.78
N ILE A 99 12.81 -7.09 11.76
CA ILE A 99 13.66 -8.28 11.69
C ILE A 99 15.12 -7.89 11.51
N ARG A 100 15.41 -6.88 10.68
CA ARG A 100 16.78 -6.34 10.54
C ARG A 100 17.33 -5.88 11.89
N THR A 101 16.53 -5.18 12.68
CA THR A 101 16.92 -4.73 14.02
C THR A 101 17.24 -5.90 14.93
N TYR A 102 16.41 -6.95 14.92
CA TYR A 102 16.69 -8.19 15.64
C TYR A 102 18.02 -8.82 15.20
N LEU A 103 18.28 -8.94 13.90
CA LEU A 103 19.50 -9.52 13.36
C LEU A 103 20.75 -8.71 13.72
N VAL A 104 20.68 -7.37 13.64
CA VAL A 104 21.81 -6.49 14.02
C VAL A 104 22.09 -6.56 15.52
N ARG A 105 21.05 -6.60 16.36
CA ARG A 105 21.23 -6.77 17.82
C ARG A 105 21.84 -8.13 18.18
N ARG A 106 21.60 -9.16 17.36
CA ARG A 106 22.17 -10.50 17.54
C ARG A 106 23.64 -10.57 17.12
N ALA A 107 24.05 -9.82 16.10
CA ALA A 107 25.43 -9.77 15.59
C ALA A 107 25.89 -8.30 15.43
N PRO A 108 26.19 -7.59 16.53
CA PRO A 108 26.52 -6.16 16.52
C PRO A 108 27.74 -5.83 15.65
N GLU A 109 28.70 -6.75 15.52
CA GLU A 109 29.87 -6.65 14.67
C GLU A 109 29.53 -6.50 13.18
N LEU A 110 28.34 -6.94 12.76
CA LEU A 110 27.83 -6.76 11.41
C LEU A 110 27.17 -5.40 11.19
N GLY A 111 26.84 -4.67 12.25
CA GLY A 111 26.15 -3.37 12.19
C GLY A 111 26.75 -2.38 11.17
N PRO A 112 28.09 -2.15 11.15
CA PRO A 112 28.73 -1.25 10.18
C PRO A 112 28.55 -1.65 8.71
N TYR A 113 28.22 -2.91 8.42
CA TYR A 113 28.00 -3.41 7.06
C TYR A 113 26.52 -3.37 6.65
N VAL A 114 25.60 -3.11 7.58
CA VAL A 114 24.16 -3.01 7.32
C VAL A 114 23.83 -1.56 6.94
N VAL A 115 23.81 -1.28 5.63
CA VAL A 115 23.58 0.07 5.10
C VAL A 115 22.12 0.56 5.27
N MET A 116 21.17 -0.38 5.34
CA MET A 116 19.74 -0.04 5.43
C MET A 116 19.36 0.24 6.89
N PRO A 117 18.53 1.27 7.15
CA PRO A 117 18.22 1.69 8.51
C PRO A 117 17.52 0.58 9.32
N THR A 118 17.85 0.51 10.60
CA THR A 118 17.13 -0.29 11.59
C THR A 118 15.98 0.52 12.21
N LEU A 119 15.20 -0.10 13.10
CA LEU A 119 14.21 0.63 13.91
C LEU A 119 14.86 1.58 14.91
N ASP A 120 16.11 1.32 15.31
CA ASP A 120 16.84 2.13 16.30
C ASP A 120 17.47 3.37 15.68
N ASP A 121 17.65 3.39 14.35
CA ASP A 121 18.12 4.55 13.62
C ASP A 121 16.99 5.58 13.42
N ASP A 122 17.37 6.82 13.11
CA ASP A 122 16.50 7.83 12.47
C ASP A 122 16.10 7.39 11.04
N GLY A 123 15.58 6.17 10.91
CA GLY A 123 15.20 5.55 9.65
C GLY A 123 14.02 6.26 9.00
N VAL A 124 13.59 5.74 7.85
CA VAL A 124 12.52 6.30 7.00
C VAL A 124 11.20 6.57 7.74
N TYR A 125 10.99 5.97 8.92
CA TYR A 125 9.81 6.17 9.77
C TYR A 125 10.03 7.06 11.00
N GLN A 126 11.28 7.27 11.43
CA GLN A 126 11.64 8.16 12.55
C GLN A 126 12.13 9.52 12.05
N GLY A 127 12.95 9.54 11.00
CA GLY A 127 13.38 10.75 10.29
C GLY A 127 12.24 11.31 9.44
N ARG A 128 11.79 12.54 9.74
CA ARG A 128 10.87 13.31 8.88
C ARG A 128 11.64 13.73 7.61
N PRO A 129 11.38 13.16 6.42
CA PRO A 129 11.84 13.81 5.20
C PRO A 129 11.22 15.22 5.12
N PRO A 130 11.96 16.23 4.63
CA PRO A 130 11.38 17.55 4.39
C PRO A 130 10.15 17.40 3.46
N GLY A 131 8.98 17.83 3.93
CA GLY A 131 7.69 17.62 3.23
C GLY A 131 6.82 16.47 3.76
N GLY A 132 7.38 15.56 4.58
CA GLY A 132 6.67 14.48 5.25
C GLY A 132 6.33 13.27 4.36
N PRO A 133 6.14 12.07 4.96
CA PRO A 133 5.98 10.81 4.25
C PRO A 133 4.71 10.71 3.39
N TRP A 134 3.79 11.68 3.47
CA TRP A 134 2.63 11.78 2.60
C TRP A 134 2.98 12.38 1.23
N LEU A 135 4.03 13.23 1.13
CA LEU A 135 4.41 13.88 -0.13
C LEU A 135 4.96 12.84 -1.10
N ARG A 136 5.76 11.88 -0.62
CA ARG A 136 6.24 10.75 -1.42
C ARG A 136 5.08 9.94 -1.99
N ASP A 137 4.01 9.73 -1.24
CA ASP A 137 2.84 9.01 -1.76
C ASP A 137 2.04 9.86 -2.74
N ALA A 138 1.92 11.16 -2.47
CA ALA A 138 1.21 12.11 -3.32
C ALA A 138 1.90 12.33 -4.67
N VAL A 139 3.22 12.11 -4.75
CA VAL A 139 4.01 12.16 -6.00
C VAL A 139 4.23 10.75 -6.57
N GLY A 140 3.84 9.70 -5.85
CA GLY A 140 3.95 8.31 -6.29
C GLY A 140 2.84 7.89 -7.26
N LEU A 141 2.80 6.59 -7.58
CA LEU A 141 1.84 6.01 -8.53
C LEU A 141 0.36 6.36 -8.23
N SER A 142 -0.05 6.37 -6.96
CA SER A 142 -1.42 6.74 -6.57
C SER A 142 -1.72 8.21 -6.84
N GLY A 143 -0.76 9.10 -6.60
CA GLY A 143 -0.84 10.51 -6.95
C GLY A 143 -1.00 10.73 -8.46
N THR A 144 -0.18 10.06 -9.26
CA THR A 144 -0.26 10.14 -10.73
C THR A 144 -1.61 9.67 -11.26
N ILE A 145 -2.15 8.56 -10.75
CA ILE A 145 -3.50 8.09 -11.14
C ILE A 145 -4.56 9.14 -10.79
N GLY A 146 -4.49 9.69 -9.56
CA GLY A 146 -5.42 10.73 -9.13
C GLY A 146 -5.35 12.00 -9.99
N LEU A 147 -4.15 12.40 -10.42
CA LEU A 147 -3.94 13.51 -11.33
C LEU A 147 -4.54 13.24 -12.71
N VAL A 148 -4.27 12.06 -13.29
CA VAL A 148 -4.83 11.65 -14.58
C VAL A 148 -6.36 11.62 -14.53
N ASN A 149 -6.96 11.04 -13.48
CA ASN A 149 -8.41 11.05 -13.29
C ASN A 149 -8.97 12.47 -13.21
N SER A 150 -8.30 13.35 -12.47
CA SER A 150 -8.73 14.75 -12.32
C SER A 150 -8.64 15.51 -13.64
N ALA A 151 -7.61 15.25 -14.45
CA ALA A 151 -7.46 15.80 -15.79
C ALA A 151 -8.55 15.30 -16.75
N LEU A 152 -8.85 14.00 -16.75
CA LEU A 152 -9.93 13.44 -17.56
C LEU A 152 -11.29 14.02 -17.17
N LEU A 153 -11.56 14.17 -15.87
CA LEU A 153 -12.80 14.76 -15.38
C LEU A 153 -12.91 16.25 -15.73
N ALA A 154 -11.80 16.99 -15.62
CA ALA A 154 -11.72 18.40 -16.02
C ALA A 154 -11.98 18.59 -17.52
N LEU A 155 -11.39 17.74 -18.36
CA LEU A 155 -11.64 17.73 -19.81
C LEU A 155 -13.09 17.42 -20.12
N ALA A 156 -13.66 16.37 -19.51
CA ALA A 156 -15.06 16.02 -19.68
C ALA A 156 -16.00 17.17 -19.27
N THR A 157 -15.69 17.85 -18.16
CA THR A 157 -16.45 19.01 -17.68
C THR A 157 -16.35 20.18 -18.67
N GLY A 158 -15.14 20.54 -19.11
CA GLY A 158 -14.94 21.64 -20.05
C GLY A 158 -15.66 21.39 -21.38
N LEU A 159 -15.57 20.17 -21.91
CA LEU A 159 -16.28 19.77 -23.13
C LEU A 159 -17.80 19.79 -22.93
N GLY A 160 -18.31 19.31 -21.78
CA GLY A 160 -19.73 19.35 -21.45
C GLY A 160 -20.27 20.78 -21.35
N VAL A 161 -19.54 21.68 -20.69
CA VAL A 161 -19.89 23.11 -20.61
C VAL A 161 -19.88 23.75 -22.01
N ARG A 162 -18.90 23.40 -22.85
CA ARG A 162 -18.87 23.90 -24.23
C ARG A 162 -20.02 23.36 -25.08
N HIS A 163 -20.45 22.13 -24.84
CA HIS A 163 -21.52 21.45 -25.57
C HIS A 163 -22.89 22.11 -25.36
N VAL A 164 -23.16 22.65 -24.16
CA VAL A 164 -24.40 23.39 -23.87
C VAL A 164 -24.38 24.84 -24.40
N GLY A 165 -23.39 25.21 -25.22
CA GLY A 165 -23.31 26.53 -25.85
C GLY A 165 -22.71 27.63 -24.99
N ALA A 166 -22.12 27.30 -23.82
CA ALA A 166 -21.47 28.30 -22.98
C ALA A 166 -20.21 28.89 -23.64
N ALA A 167 -19.84 30.10 -23.19
CA ALA A 167 -18.64 30.77 -23.65
C ALA A 167 -17.37 29.96 -23.34
N TRP A 168 -16.35 30.07 -24.20
CA TRP A 168 -15.12 29.28 -24.07
C TRP A 168 -14.39 29.51 -22.74
N TRP A 169 -14.41 30.75 -22.23
CA TRP A 169 -13.76 31.08 -20.95
C TRP A 169 -14.46 30.41 -19.77
N LEU A 170 -15.79 30.22 -19.82
CA LEU A 170 -16.53 29.46 -18.80
C LEU A 170 -16.12 27.99 -18.84
N ALA A 171 -16.03 27.38 -20.02
CA ALA A 171 -15.59 26.00 -20.18
C ALA A 171 -14.18 25.77 -19.60
N VAL A 172 -13.24 26.67 -19.92
CA VAL A 172 -11.87 26.63 -19.37
C VAL A 172 -11.87 26.81 -17.86
N THR A 173 -12.64 27.77 -17.34
CA THR A 173 -12.70 28.05 -15.90
C THR A 173 -13.30 26.87 -15.12
N CYS A 174 -14.41 26.29 -15.59
CA CYS A 174 -15.01 25.11 -14.98
C CYS A 174 -14.06 23.91 -15.02
N GLY A 175 -13.39 23.67 -16.16
CA GLY A 175 -12.39 22.61 -16.26
C GLY A 175 -11.23 22.80 -15.28
N ALA A 176 -10.67 24.01 -15.18
CA ALA A 176 -9.59 24.34 -14.26
C ALA A 176 -10.00 24.14 -12.79
N LEU A 177 -11.23 24.56 -12.42
CA LEU A 177 -11.77 24.36 -11.07
C LEU A 177 -11.94 22.87 -10.75
N VAL A 178 -12.47 22.08 -11.68
CA VAL A 178 -12.61 20.63 -11.51
C VAL A 178 -11.26 19.93 -11.41
N LEU A 179 -10.27 20.35 -12.20
CA LEU A 179 -8.91 19.82 -12.11
C LEU A 179 -8.30 20.10 -10.72
N GLY A 180 -8.34 21.35 -10.28
CA GLY A 180 -7.81 21.78 -8.99
C GLY A 180 -8.52 21.10 -7.81
N GLY A 181 -9.86 21.07 -7.84
CA GLY A 181 -10.68 20.42 -6.82
C GLY A 181 -10.49 18.91 -6.79
N GLY A 182 -10.45 18.26 -7.95
CA GLY A 182 -10.21 16.83 -8.09
C GLY A 182 -8.84 16.43 -7.58
N ALA A 183 -7.78 17.11 -8.03
CA ALA A 183 -6.41 16.84 -7.60
C ALA A 183 -6.25 17.05 -6.08
N SER A 184 -6.81 18.15 -5.56
CA SER A 184 -6.81 18.44 -4.12
C SER A 184 -7.53 17.36 -3.32
N THR A 185 -8.66 16.85 -3.82
CA THR A 185 -9.44 15.78 -3.17
C THR A 185 -8.64 14.47 -3.12
N HIS A 186 -7.99 14.08 -4.22
CA HIS A 186 -7.14 12.89 -4.26
C HIS A 186 -5.95 13.02 -3.30
N VAL A 187 -5.25 14.17 -3.31
CA VAL A 187 -4.13 14.43 -2.39
C VAL A 187 -4.59 14.42 -0.93
N TRP A 188 -5.74 15.04 -0.63
CA TRP A 188 -6.34 15.00 0.70
C TRP A 188 -6.67 13.57 1.14
N TYR A 189 -7.24 12.75 0.24
CA TYR A 189 -7.54 11.35 0.50
C TYR A 189 -6.29 10.55 0.82
N VAL A 190 -5.23 10.67 -0.01
CA VAL A 190 -3.92 10.02 0.22
C VAL A 190 -3.33 10.46 1.55
N ARG A 191 -3.34 11.78 1.85
CA ARG A 191 -2.85 12.33 3.12
C ARG A 191 -3.60 11.75 4.31
N ARG A 192 -4.93 11.72 4.26
CA ARG A 192 -5.78 11.21 5.33
C ARG A 192 -5.51 9.72 5.58
N ARG A 193 -5.45 8.92 4.51
CA ARG A 193 -5.18 7.47 4.59
C ARG A 193 -3.75 7.17 5.08
N SER A 194 -2.76 7.89 4.58
CA SER A 194 -1.36 7.78 4.99
C SER A 194 -1.20 8.07 6.49
N ARG A 195 -1.78 9.17 6.99
CA ARG A 195 -1.76 9.53 8.42
C ARG A 195 -2.39 8.43 9.29
N ALA A 196 -3.56 7.93 8.90
CA ALA A 196 -4.23 6.85 9.62
C ALA A 196 -3.39 5.56 9.63
N SER A 197 -2.74 5.22 8.52
CA SER A 197 -1.86 4.05 8.43
C SER A 197 -0.64 4.19 9.33
N HIS A 198 0.03 5.35 9.34
CA HIS A 198 1.19 5.58 10.20
C HIS A 198 0.84 5.48 11.69
N ALA A 199 -0.29 6.06 12.11
CA ALA A 199 -0.73 5.95 13.50
C ALA A 199 -0.95 4.48 13.93
N ARG A 200 -1.55 3.67 13.05
CA ARG A 200 -1.77 2.23 13.32
C ARG A 200 -0.47 1.43 13.37
N ILE A 201 0.45 1.71 12.44
CA ILE A 201 1.76 1.06 12.39
C ILE A 201 2.55 1.40 13.65
N ARG A 202 2.65 2.69 13.99
CA ARG A 202 3.35 3.15 15.19
C ARG A 202 2.79 2.50 16.45
N ALA A 203 1.46 2.53 16.65
CA ALA A 203 0.82 1.89 17.80
C ALA A 203 1.04 0.37 17.85
N THR A 204 1.29 -0.29 16.71
CA THR A 204 1.59 -1.72 16.67
C THR A 204 3.06 -1.99 17.03
N VAL A 205 3.98 -1.16 16.54
CA VAL A 205 5.39 -1.24 16.89
C VAL A 205 5.59 -0.96 18.38
N GLU A 206 5.02 0.13 18.90
CA GLU A 206 5.07 0.51 20.32
C GLU A 206 4.54 -0.60 21.22
N ARG A 207 3.37 -1.16 20.92
CA ARG A 207 2.79 -2.28 21.70
C ARG A 207 3.63 -3.56 21.67
N ARG A 208 4.40 -3.79 20.61
CA ARG A 208 5.26 -4.98 20.48
C ARG A 208 6.66 -4.78 21.03
N HIS A 209 7.13 -3.53 21.13
CA HIS A 209 8.45 -3.16 21.63
C HIS A 209 8.42 -2.63 23.06
N GLN A 210 7.24 -2.38 23.64
CA GLN A 210 7.14 -2.36 25.09
C GLN A 210 7.72 -3.68 25.60
N PRO A 211 8.74 -3.64 26.48
CA PRO A 211 9.14 -4.82 27.21
C PRO A 211 7.85 -5.40 27.76
N ALA A 212 7.59 -6.68 27.52
CA ALA A 212 6.54 -7.33 28.29
C ALA A 212 6.83 -6.96 29.74
N ASP A 213 5.92 -6.25 30.42
CA ASP A 213 5.85 -6.38 31.86
C ASP A 213 5.74 -7.88 32.05
N ASP A 214 6.84 -8.52 32.46
CA ASP A 214 6.97 -9.96 32.50
C ASP A 214 5.66 -10.48 33.08
N PRO A 215 4.87 -11.30 32.35
CA PRO A 215 3.82 -12.03 33.04
C PRO A 215 4.57 -12.73 34.17
N PRO A 216 4.14 -12.60 35.44
CA PRO A 216 4.82 -13.28 36.53
C PRO A 216 4.97 -14.69 36.03
N VAL A 217 6.22 -15.14 35.91
CA VAL A 217 6.51 -16.54 35.64
C VAL A 217 5.80 -17.22 36.79
N THR A 218 4.56 -17.66 36.57
CA THR A 218 3.84 -18.48 37.51
C THR A 218 4.77 -19.65 37.62
N ALA A 219 5.47 -19.70 38.75
CA ALA A 219 6.50 -20.68 39.02
C ALA A 219 5.97 -22.02 38.50
N PRO A 220 6.78 -22.79 37.76
CA PRO A 220 6.34 -24.04 37.17
C PRO A 220 5.55 -24.80 38.25
N PRO A 221 4.31 -25.25 37.96
CA PRO A 221 3.48 -25.90 38.95
C PRO A 221 4.34 -26.97 39.60
N SER A 222 4.58 -26.80 40.91
CA SER A 222 5.40 -27.70 41.70
C SER A 222 5.01 -29.11 41.33
N ALA A 223 5.95 -29.86 40.75
CA ALA A 223 5.71 -31.18 40.21
C ALA A 223 4.87 -32.00 41.21
N PRO A 224 3.77 -32.65 40.78
CA PRO A 224 3.06 -33.57 41.66
C PRO A 224 4.07 -34.63 42.11
N ARG A 225 4.38 -34.62 43.41
CA ARG A 225 5.15 -35.69 44.06
C ARG A 225 4.48 -37.02 43.70
N GLY A 226 5.30 -37.94 43.22
CA GLY A 226 4.89 -39.16 42.55
C GLY A 226 3.73 -39.91 43.20
N GLY A 227 2.79 -40.30 42.35
CA GLY A 227 1.89 -41.43 42.57
C GLY A 227 2.01 -42.33 41.35
N ALA A 228 2.76 -43.41 41.50
CA ALA A 228 2.90 -44.45 40.49
C ALA A 228 1.57 -45.21 40.33
N THR A 229 1.03 -45.25 39.12
CA THR A 229 0.24 -46.40 38.64
C THR A 229 0.47 -46.57 37.14
N SER A 230 1.17 -47.64 36.81
CA SER A 230 1.35 -48.18 35.47
C SER A 230 0.04 -48.72 34.91
N GLU A 231 -0.49 -48.12 33.84
CA GLU A 231 -1.46 -48.78 32.97
C GLU A 231 -1.02 -48.66 31.51
N THR A 232 -0.55 -49.78 30.97
CA THR A 232 -0.25 -50.00 29.56
C THR A 232 -1.53 -50.12 28.73
N PRO A 233 -1.73 -49.31 27.67
CA PRO A 233 -2.85 -49.49 26.76
C PRO A 233 -2.57 -50.58 25.73
N ARG A 234 -3.41 -51.63 25.71
CA ARG A 234 -3.44 -52.64 24.65
C ARG A 234 -3.99 -52.04 23.36
N VAL A 235 -3.16 -51.96 22.33
CA VAL A 235 -3.59 -51.63 20.96
C VAL A 235 -4.25 -52.87 20.36
N ARG A 236 -5.55 -52.77 20.06
CA ARG A 236 -6.33 -53.80 19.36
C ARG A 236 -6.43 -53.39 17.89
N TRP A 237 -5.73 -54.11 17.02
CA TRP A 237 -5.89 -53.99 15.57
C TRP A 237 -7.10 -54.81 15.14
N THR A 238 -7.98 -54.22 14.31
CA THR A 238 -9.03 -54.93 13.58
C THR A 238 -8.82 -54.75 12.07
N PRO A 239 -9.19 -55.77 11.28
CA PRO A 239 -8.80 -55.94 9.88
C PRO A 239 -9.46 -54.97 8.90
#